data_AF-A0AAE2WIS3-F1
#
_entry.id   AF-A0AAE2WIS3-F1
#
_cell.length_a   1.000
_cell.length_b   1.000
_cell.length_c   1.000
_cell.angle_alpha   90.00
_cell.angle_beta   90.00
_cell.angle_gamma   90.00
#
_symmetry.space_group_name_H-M   'P 1'
#
loop_
_entity.id
_entity.type
_entity.pdbx_description
1 polymer ?
#
loop_
_entity_poly.entity_id
_entity_poly.type
_entity_poly.pdbx_seq_one_letter_code
_entity_poly.pdbx_strand_id
1 'polypeptide(L)'
;MWQCTEVEKKANASNGGKAKASRYAQLKAEVIRLLYMKVPEGGWRKKSIAFEAIYNDLIFFVEKNNLPFFSDKQNKGKDAAELYAQIPRLIEDWSRDDAIIKATIDTVVAKPKKSAS
;
A
#
# COMPACT_ATOMS: atom_id res chain seq x y z
N MET A 1 -34.88 -27.72 10.31
CA MET A 1 -33.86 -27.18 9.37
C MET A 1 -33.36 -25.85 9.92
N TRP A 2 -32.27 -25.84 10.70
CA TRP A 2 -31.74 -24.63 11.37
C TRP A 2 -30.21 -24.46 11.25
N GLN A 3 -29.56 -25.19 10.33
CA GLN A 3 -28.09 -25.17 10.19
C GLN A 3 -27.56 -24.38 8.98
N CYS A 4 -28.40 -23.94 8.04
CA CYS A 4 -27.92 -23.27 6.82
C CYS A 4 -27.54 -21.79 7.03
N THR A 5 -28.11 -21.09 8.03
CA THR A 5 -27.95 -19.63 8.16
C THR A 5 -26.63 -19.19 8.83
N GLU A 6 -26.04 -20.02 9.68
CA GLU A 6 -24.76 -19.70 10.36
C GLU A 6 -23.55 -19.85 9.42
N VAL A 7 -23.60 -20.82 8.51
CA VAL A 7 -22.55 -21.08 7.52
C VAL A 7 -22.48 -19.96 6.50
N GLU A 8 -23.63 -19.47 6.02
CA GLU A 8 -23.71 -18.34 5.08
C GLU A 8 -23.23 -17.02 5.70
N LYS A 9 -23.59 -16.74 6.97
CA LYS A 9 -23.10 -15.55 7.68
C LYS A 9 -21.59 -15.56 7.88
N LYS A 10 -21.01 -16.71 8.26
CA LYS A 10 -19.54 -16.87 8.39
C LYS A 10 -18.83 -16.79 7.04
N ALA A 11 -19.40 -17.38 5.99
CA ALA A 11 -18.85 -17.29 4.63
C ALA A 11 -18.83 -15.84 4.13
N ASN A 12 -19.93 -15.08 4.30
CA ASN A 12 -19.99 -13.67 3.91
C ASN A 12 -19.04 -12.78 4.73
N ALA A 13 -18.90 -13.01 6.03
CA ALA A 13 -17.91 -12.31 6.87
C ALA A 13 -16.47 -12.62 6.42
N SER A 14 -16.18 -13.87 6.05
CA SER A 14 -14.87 -14.28 5.54
C SER A 14 -14.57 -13.70 4.14
N ASN A 15 -15.58 -13.60 3.27
CA ASN A 15 -15.45 -13.02 1.93
C ASN A 15 -15.30 -11.49 2.00
N GLY A 16 -15.98 -10.80 2.91
CA GLY A 16 -15.79 -9.36 3.13
C GLY A 16 -14.37 -9.03 3.63
N GLY A 17 -13.81 -9.85 4.52
CA GLY A 17 -12.44 -9.72 5.01
C GLY A 17 -11.38 -10.00 3.94
N LYS A 18 -11.56 -11.08 3.16
CA LYS A 18 -10.68 -11.42 2.01
C LYS A 18 -10.78 -10.40 0.88
N ALA A 19 -11.97 -9.91 0.57
CA ALA A 19 -12.16 -8.84 -0.41
C ALA A 19 -11.43 -7.55 0.03
N LYS A 20 -11.48 -7.19 1.31
CA LYS A 20 -10.76 -6.01 1.84
C LYS A 20 -9.23 -6.17 1.81
N ALA A 21 -8.69 -7.35 2.12
CA ALA A 21 -7.27 -7.65 1.95
C ALA A 21 -6.84 -7.65 0.48
N SER A 22 -7.73 -8.11 -0.42
CA SER A 22 -7.51 -8.09 -1.86
C SER A 22 -7.52 -6.68 -2.46
N ARG A 23 -8.24 -5.70 -1.87
CA ARG A 23 -8.31 -4.32 -2.41
C ARG A 23 -6.95 -3.66 -2.46
N TYR A 24 -6.13 -3.84 -1.41
CA TYR A 24 -4.84 -3.18 -1.30
C TYR A 24 -3.68 -3.95 -1.94
N ALA A 25 -3.89 -5.23 -2.26
CA ALA A 25 -2.82 -6.11 -2.73
C ALA A 25 -2.12 -5.57 -4.00
N GLN A 26 -2.88 -5.06 -4.97
CA GLN A 26 -2.33 -4.52 -6.21
C GLN A 26 -1.48 -3.26 -5.98
N LEU A 27 -1.93 -2.34 -5.11
CA LEU A 27 -1.12 -1.15 -4.81
C LEU A 27 0.11 -1.50 -3.96
N LYS A 28 -0.01 -2.43 -3.01
CA LYS A 28 1.15 -2.89 -2.23
C LYS A 28 2.22 -3.51 -3.12
N ALA A 29 1.82 -4.36 -4.07
CA ALA A 29 2.71 -4.91 -5.07
C ALA A 29 3.36 -3.81 -5.92
N GLU A 30 2.59 -2.79 -6.31
CA GLU A 30 3.12 -1.67 -7.07
C GLU A 30 4.10 -0.80 -6.26
N VAL A 31 3.83 -0.55 -4.97
CA VAL A 31 4.77 0.13 -4.06
C VAL A 31 6.10 -0.63 -4.03
N ILE A 32 6.07 -1.95 -3.84
CA ILE A 32 7.28 -2.78 -3.83
C ILE A 32 8.01 -2.69 -5.18
N ARG A 33 7.27 -2.82 -6.29
CA ARG A 33 7.83 -2.73 -7.65
C ARG A 33 8.54 -1.40 -7.87
N LEU A 34 7.91 -0.29 -7.53
CA LEU A 34 8.46 1.06 -7.71
C LEU A 34 9.66 1.33 -6.80
N LEU A 35 9.64 0.85 -5.55
CA LEU A 35 10.76 0.99 -4.61
C LEU A 35 12.04 0.33 -5.13
N TYR A 36 11.92 -0.84 -5.76
CA TYR A 36 13.06 -1.51 -6.41
C TYR A 36 13.43 -0.88 -7.75
N MET A 37 12.44 -0.54 -8.59
CA MET A 37 12.67 -0.05 -9.95
C MET A 37 13.36 1.33 -9.96
N LYS A 38 13.02 2.19 -9.00
CA LYS A 38 13.54 3.58 -8.94
C LYS A 38 14.71 3.74 -7.98
N VAL A 39 15.25 2.65 -7.44
CA VAL A 39 16.35 2.75 -6.48
C VAL A 39 17.56 3.45 -7.11
N PRO A 40 18.07 4.53 -6.50
CA PRO A 40 19.26 5.19 -7.00
C PRO A 40 20.52 4.36 -6.69
N GLU A 41 21.61 4.64 -7.39
CA GLU A 41 22.91 4.03 -7.10
C GLU A 41 23.33 4.33 -5.65
N GLY A 42 23.60 3.27 -4.87
CA GLY A 42 23.88 3.38 -3.43
C GLY A 42 22.65 3.36 -2.51
N GLY A 43 21.44 3.22 -3.07
CA GLY A 43 20.19 3.06 -2.32
C GLY A 43 19.57 4.39 -1.89
N TRP A 44 18.33 4.33 -1.40
CA TRP A 44 17.61 5.52 -0.92
C TRP A 44 18.25 6.05 0.35
N ARG A 45 18.50 7.37 0.41
CA ARG A 45 19.06 8.00 1.62
C ARG A 45 18.10 7.93 2.81
N LYS A 46 16.79 8.08 2.56
CA LYS A 46 15.72 8.06 3.56
C LYS A 46 14.45 7.49 2.95
N LYS A 47 13.60 6.89 3.77
CA LYS A 47 12.29 6.38 3.34
C LYS A 47 11.37 7.46 2.74
N SER A 48 11.39 8.68 3.30
CA SER A 48 10.54 9.78 2.82
C SER A 48 10.86 10.16 1.37
N ILE A 49 12.15 10.19 1.02
CA ILE A 49 12.62 10.46 -0.35
C ILE A 49 12.15 9.36 -1.29
N ALA A 50 12.21 8.09 -0.86
CA ALA A 50 11.70 6.98 -1.65
C ALA A 50 10.18 7.11 -1.91
N PHE A 51 9.40 7.51 -0.89
CA PHE A 51 7.96 7.69 -1.03
C PHE A 51 7.58 8.86 -1.95
N GLU A 52 8.27 9.99 -1.84
CA GLU A 52 8.10 11.13 -2.74
C GLU A 52 8.41 10.74 -4.20
N ALA A 53 9.47 9.96 -4.41
CA ALA A 53 9.90 9.56 -5.75
C ALA A 53 8.93 8.61 -6.47
N ILE A 54 8.15 7.82 -5.72
CA ILE A 54 7.18 6.86 -6.28
C ILE A 54 5.73 7.39 -6.28
N TYR A 55 5.46 8.52 -5.62
CA TYR A 55 4.11 9.04 -5.38
C TYR A 55 3.32 9.27 -6.68
N ASN A 56 3.92 9.96 -7.65
CA ASN A 56 3.25 10.26 -8.92
C ASN A 56 2.95 8.99 -9.74
N ASP A 57 3.85 8.00 -9.72
CA ASP A 57 3.60 6.73 -10.43
C ASP A 57 2.49 5.92 -9.75
N LEU A 58 2.38 6.00 -8.41
CA LEU A 58 1.30 5.36 -7.68
C LEU A 58 -0.06 5.99 -8.00
N ILE A 59 -0.14 7.32 -8.13
CA ILE A 59 -1.35 8.00 -8.60
C ILE A 59 -1.73 7.47 -9.99
N PHE A 60 -0.78 7.53 -10.92
CA PHE A 60 -1.00 7.06 -12.29
C PHE A 60 -1.44 5.59 -12.34
N PHE A 61 -0.85 4.75 -11.50
CA PHE A 61 -1.23 3.34 -11.40
C PHE A 61 -2.67 3.16 -10.90
N VAL A 62 -3.08 3.91 -9.88
CA VAL A 62 -4.44 3.86 -9.34
C VAL A 62 -5.46 4.30 -10.40
N GLU A 63 -5.17 5.38 -11.12
CA GLU A 63 -5.99 5.89 -12.23
C GLU A 63 -6.11 4.86 -13.36
N LYS A 64 -4.97 4.37 -13.84
CA LYS A 64 -4.92 3.44 -14.98
C LYS A 64 -5.66 2.14 -14.72
N ASN A 65 -5.64 1.64 -13.49
CA ASN A 65 -6.25 0.35 -13.13
C ASN A 65 -7.66 0.50 -12.53
N ASN A 66 -8.22 1.72 -12.46
CA ASN A 66 -9.53 1.99 -11.85
C ASN A 66 -9.70 1.29 -10.49
N LEU A 67 -8.67 1.35 -9.64
CA LEU A 67 -8.69 0.56 -8.41
C LEU A 67 -9.77 1.07 -7.45
N PRO A 68 -10.58 0.19 -6.85
CA PRO A 68 -11.70 0.57 -5.99
C PRO A 68 -11.26 1.00 -4.58
N PHE A 69 -10.07 1.61 -4.46
CA PHE A 69 -9.49 2.10 -3.20
C PHE A 69 -10.37 3.11 -2.48
N PHE A 70 -11.13 3.88 -3.26
CA PHE A 70 -11.91 5.01 -2.80
C PHE A 70 -13.41 4.77 -2.81
N SER A 71 -13.82 3.53 -3.08
CA SER A 71 -15.24 3.11 -3.06
C SER A 71 -15.80 2.90 -1.65
N ASP A 72 -14.97 3.07 -0.60
CA ASP A 72 -15.41 2.97 0.79
C ASP A 72 -16.38 4.11 1.14
N LYS A 73 -17.37 3.81 2.00
CA LYS A 73 -18.38 4.79 2.44
C LYS A 73 -17.78 6.08 3.02
N GLN A 74 -16.57 6.00 3.60
CA GLN A 74 -15.84 7.13 4.17
C GLN A 74 -15.22 8.06 3.11
N ASN A 75 -15.15 7.61 1.86
CA ASN A 75 -14.62 8.32 0.71
C ASN A 75 -15.72 8.75 -0.27
N LYS A 76 -17.00 8.51 0.08
CA LYS A 76 -18.15 8.95 -0.71
C LYS A 76 -18.21 10.48 -0.72
N GLY A 77 -18.14 11.07 -1.91
CA GLY A 77 -18.19 12.52 -2.12
C GLY A 77 -16.83 13.21 -2.16
N LYS A 78 -15.73 12.47 -1.98
CA LYS A 78 -14.39 13.02 -2.20
C LYS A 78 -14.03 13.05 -3.68
N ASP A 79 -13.31 14.08 -4.10
CA ASP A 79 -12.76 14.15 -5.45
C ASP A 79 -11.44 13.35 -5.59
N ALA A 80 -10.94 13.19 -6.81
CA ALA A 80 -9.73 12.42 -7.07
C ALA A 80 -8.50 12.95 -6.29
N ALA A 81 -8.38 14.26 -6.11
CA ALA A 81 -7.24 14.87 -5.42
C ALA A 81 -7.28 14.57 -3.91
N GLU A 82 -8.45 14.67 -3.28
CA GLU A 82 -8.67 14.31 -1.87
C GLU A 82 -8.43 12.82 -1.59
N LEU A 83 -8.66 12.00 -2.61
CA LEU A 83 -8.40 10.57 -2.57
C LEU A 83 -6.89 10.28 -2.68
N TYR A 84 -6.19 10.90 -3.63
CA TYR A 84 -4.73 10.75 -3.79
C TYR A 84 -3.93 11.30 -2.62
N ALA A 85 -4.41 12.36 -1.97
CA ALA A 85 -3.80 12.92 -0.76
C ALA A 85 -3.68 11.90 0.40
N GLN A 86 -4.42 10.78 0.35
CA GLN A 86 -4.36 9.71 1.36
C GLN A 86 -3.23 8.71 1.10
N ILE A 87 -2.72 8.62 -0.14
CA ILE A 87 -1.68 7.66 -0.55
C ILE A 87 -0.40 7.79 0.31
N PRO A 88 0.15 8.99 0.60
CA PRO A 88 1.35 9.11 1.41
C PRO A 88 1.15 8.56 2.83
N ARG A 89 0.00 8.85 3.43
CA ARG A 89 -0.34 8.33 4.77
C ARG A 89 -0.45 6.81 4.75
N LEU A 90 -1.07 6.25 3.72
CA LEU A 90 -1.25 4.81 3.57
C LEU A 90 0.09 4.07 3.44
N ILE A 91 1.00 4.58 2.61
CA ILE A 91 2.34 4.01 2.45
C ILE A 91 3.13 4.12 3.76
N GLU A 92 3.01 5.25 4.46
CA GLU A 92 3.66 5.45 5.74
C GLU A 92 3.14 4.49 6.81
N ASP A 93 1.84 4.22 6.84
CA ASP A 93 1.24 3.20 7.70
C ASP A 93 1.78 1.80 7.36
N TRP A 94 1.82 1.43 6.08
CA TRP A 94 2.38 0.14 5.64
C TRP A 94 3.87 -0.01 5.90
N SER A 95 4.63 1.08 5.87
CA SER A 95 6.06 1.05 6.20
C SER A 95 6.33 0.57 7.63
N ARG A 96 5.33 0.66 8.50
CA ARG A 96 5.40 0.22 9.90
C ARG A 96 4.76 -1.14 10.10
N ASP A 97 3.58 -1.35 9.50
CA ASP A 97 2.69 -2.47 9.84
C ASP A 97 2.73 -3.62 8.82
N ASP A 98 3.17 -3.38 7.58
CA ASP A 98 3.28 -4.41 6.55
C ASP A 98 4.71 -4.96 6.50
N ALA A 99 4.87 -6.22 6.91
CA ALA A 99 6.18 -6.86 7.01
C ALA A 99 6.94 -6.91 5.68
N ILE A 100 6.25 -7.06 4.55
CA ILE A 100 6.88 -7.18 3.23
C ILE A 100 7.37 -5.80 2.76
N ILE A 101 6.51 -4.78 2.88
CA ILE A 101 6.88 -3.41 2.53
C ILE A 101 8.01 -2.91 3.44
N LYS A 102 7.93 -3.18 4.74
CA LYS A 102 9.00 -2.86 5.69
C LYS A 102 10.34 -3.51 5.29
N ALA A 103 10.34 -4.82 5.03
CA ALA A 103 11.55 -5.54 4.58
C ALA A 103 12.09 -5.01 3.25
N THR A 104 11.20 -4.61 2.34
CA THR A 104 11.57 -3.98 1.07
C THR A 104 12.31 -2.67 1.32
N ILE A 105 11.73 -1.78 2.14
CA ILE A 105 12.33 -0.50 2.52
C ILE A 105 13.70 -0.73 3.18
N ASP A 106 13.80 -1.65 4.14
CA ASP A 106 15.07 -1.96 4.82
C ASP A 106 16.15 -2.50 3.87
N THR A 107 15.75 -3.05 2.73
CA THR A 107 16.64 -3.52 1.66
C THR A 107 17.08 -2.38 0.74
N VAL A 108 16.15 -1.53 0.32
CA VAL A 108 16.42 -0.47 -0.67
C VAL A 108 16.95 0.83 -0.06
N VAL A 109 16.74 1.06 1.23
CA VAL A 109 17.28 2.23 1.95
C VAL A 109 18.71 1.95 2.37
N ALA A 110 19.60 2.85 1.98
CA ALA A 110 21.01 2.79 2.34
C ALA A 110 21.16 2.75 3.86
N LYS A 111 21.76 1.69 4.39
CA LYS A 111 22.14 1.66 5.80
C LYS A 111 23.25 2.70 6.00
N PRO A 112 23.14 3.57 7.03
CA PRO A 112 24.26 4.43 7.36
C PRO A 112 25.47 3.53 7.63
N LYS A 113 26.58 3.78 6.92
CA LYS A 113 27.86 3.15 7.26
C LYS A 113 28.10 3.50 8.72
N LYS A 114 28.08 2.50 9.60
CA LYS A 114 28.62 2.68 10.96
C LYS A 114 30.07 3.11 10.76
N SER A 115 30.36 4.38 10.98
CA SER A 115 31.73 4.84 11.18
C SER A 115 32.24 4.03 12.37
N ALA A 116 33.15 3.10 12.13
CA ALA A 116 33.97 2.54 13.20
C ALA A 116 34.83 3.72 13.70
N SER A 117 34.49 4.23 14.88
CA SER A 117 35.36 5.11 15.66
C SER A 117 36.35 4.27 16.45
#